data_AF-A0A955JD54-F1
#
_entry.id   AF-A0A955JD54-F1
#
_cell.length_a   1.000
_cell.length_b   1.000
_cell.length_c   1.000
_cell.angle_alpha   90.00
_cell.angle_beta   90.00
_cell.angle_gamma   90.00
#
_symmetry.space_group_name_H-M   'P 1'
#
loop_
_entity.id
_entity.type
_entity.pdbx_description
1 polymer ?
#
loop_
_entity_poly.entity_id
_entity_poly.type
_entity_poly.pdbx_seq_one_letter_code
_entity_poly.pdbx_strand_id
1 'polypeptide(L)'
;MLFSRAMVRFITHWLLVVLLATTLSAQTIRVRHPSGMEGAARRIEREYPELLALAETKLGLKYGEPLEVVLTRDHDDFQEAVREAGGQPRPEFVAAVAFPHRDLIILKSAAWTRGESGSAREIFLHEIVHCVLGAAERLHRRRVPTWLHEGLAQWVSDRPFRGTPAALESAIQNDRLIPFEDLVRDFPDQEGASELAYAQALGLVRFLDDYGGGHERGNVRVVLRLILLGDDFASAIRTLTGLEPAAFEQIWKGQLRQAAPSILANFAPYIYSGTLFILLVLAYATHRARRARRLHQLELDESLDLVEVSESVDL
;
A
#
# COMPACT_ATOMS: atom_id res chain seq x y z
N MET A 1 -27.01 21.09 50.99
CA MET A 1 -26.07 19.95 51.03
C MET A 1 -24.67 20.48 50.79
N LEU A 2 -23.89 20.69 51.87
CA LEU A 2 -22.53 21.21 51.79
C LEU A 2 -21.56 20.03 51.91
N PHE A 3 -20.79 19.77 50.87
CA PHE A 3 -19.74 18.76 50.89
C PHE A 3 -18.70 19.15 51.94
N SER A 4 -18.31 18.21 52.82
CA SER A 4 -17.27 18.42 53.83
C SER A 4 -15.96 18.90 53.19
N ARG A 5 -15.24 19.82 53.85
CA ARG A 5 -13.93 20.33 53.39
C ARG A 5 -12.93 19.21 53.08
N ALA A 6 -13.05 18.05 53.73
CA ALA A 6 -12.22 16.88 53.45
C ALA A 6 -12.57 16.22 52.10
N MET A 7 -13.85 16.16 51.74
CA MET A 7 -14.33 15.56 50.49
C MET A 7 -13.97 16.42 49.28
N VAL A 8 -14.05 17.76 49.41
CA VAL A 8 -13.60 18.69 48.37
C VAL A 8 -12.10 18.57 48.16
N ARG A 9 -11.28 18.47 49.22
CA ARG A 9 -9.83 18.25 49.11
C ARG A 9 -9.48 16.91 48.48
N PHE A 10 -10.25 15.85 48.79
CA PHE A 10 -10.02 14.54 48.20
C PHE A 10 -10.37 14.53 46.71
N ILE A 11 -11.49 15.15 46.32
CA ILE A 11 -11.91 15.30 44.93
C ILE A 11 -10.97 16.22 44.16
N THR A 12 -10.52 17.35 44.72
CA THR A 12 -9.56 18.22 44.04
C THR A 12 -8.18 17.60 43.96
N HIS A 13 -7.73 16.84 44.96
CA HIS A 13 -6.46 16.11 44.91
C HIS A 13 -6.52 14.95 43.92
N TRP A 14 -7.62 14.20 43.86
CA TRP A 14 -7.83 13.17 42.84
C TRP A 14 -8.01 13.76 41.44
N LEU A 15 -8.73 14.88 41.29
CA LEU A 15 -8.78 15.61 40.03
C LEU A 15 -7.41 16.15 39.66
N LEU A 16 -6.60 16.64 40.61
CA LEU A 16 -5.23 17.09 40.32
C LEU A 16 -4.33 15.91 39.96
N VAL A 17 -4.44 14.76 40.62
CA VAL A 17 -3.66 13.53 40.31
C VAL A 17 -4.11 12.92 38.99
N VAL A 18 -5.40 12.97 38.65
CA VAL A 18 -5.93 12.56 37.34
C VAL A 18 -5.57 13.60 36.27
N LEU A 19 -5.58 14.90 36.58
CA LEU A 19 -5.10 15.99 35.71
C LEU A 19 -3.57 15.97 35.53
N LEU A 20 -2.79 15.53 36.52
CA LEU A 20 -1.34 15.33 36.45
C LEU A 20 -0.96 13.96 35.87
N ALA A 21 -1.83 12.96 35.93
CA ALA A 21 -1.67 11.72 35.17
C ALA A 21 -2.11 11.90 33.70
N THR A 22 -2.97 12.90 33.43
CA THR A 22 -3.32 13.36 32.08
C THR A 22 -2.48 14.55 31.61
N THR A 23 -1.57 15.09 32.42
CA THR A 23 -0.44 15.88 31.89
C THR A 23 0.48 14.90 31.19
N LEU A 24 0.23 14.76 29.89
CA LEU A 24 1.17 14.38 28.84
C LEU A 24 2.32 13.48 29.34
N SER A 25 2.20 12.17 29.09
CA SER A 25 3.35 11.53 28.44
C SER A 25 3.61 12.35 27.19
N ALA A 26 4.44 13.39 27.30
CA ALA A 26 4.77 14.24 26.17
C ALA A 26 5.38 13.27 25.16
N GLN A 27 4.64 12.98 24.09
CA GLN A 27 5.08 12.19 22.96
C GLN A 27 6.31 12.89 22.42
N THR A 28 7.47 12.49 22.94
CA THR A 28 8.68 13.29 22.89
C THR A 28 9.40 12.85 21.65
N ILE A 29 9.44 13.72 20.65
CA ILE A 29 10.25 13.53 19.47
C ILE A 29 11.49 14.42 19.58
N ARG A 30 12.64 13.87 19.22
CA ARG A 30 13.88 14.63 19.08
C ARG A 30 14.39 14.49 17.66
N VAL A 31 14.40 15.60 16.92
CA VAL A 31 14.91 15.61 15.54
C VAL A 31 16.33 16.17 15.51
N ARG A 32 17.32 15.31 15.26
CA ARG A 32 18.68 15.73 14.92
C ARG A 32 18.74 16.05 13.44
N HIS A 33 19.31 17.20 13.10
CA HIS A 33 19.39 17.62 11.71
C HIS A 33 20.67 18.44 11.42
N PRO A 34 21.21 18.36 10.20
CA PRO A 34 22.22 19.27 9.68
C PRO A 34 21.72 20.71 9.63
N SER A 35 22.63 21.68 9.60
CA SER A 35 22.30 23.10 9.38
C SER A 35 21.54 23.30 8.06
N GLY A 36 20.53 24.16 8.06
CA GLY A 36 19.70 24.45 6.88
C GLY A 36 18.50 23.52 6.72
N MET A 37 18.27 22.59 7.65
CA MET A 37 17.15 21.64 7.64
C MET A 37 16.13 21.88 8.75
N GLU A 38 16.19 23.05 9.40
CA GLU A 38 15.32 23.41 10.52
C GLU A 38 13.84 23.41 10.09
N GLY A 39 13.55 23.74 8.83
CA GLY A 39 12.19 23.69 8.28
C GLY A 39 11.64 22.26 8.19
N ALA A 40 12.47 21.31 7.74
CA ALA A 40 12.10 19.89 7.67
C ALA A 40 11.96 19.29 9.07
N ALA A 41 12.85 19.63 10.00
CA ALA A 41 12.77 19.21 11.39
C ALA A 41 11.48 19.68 12.07
N ARG A 42 11.16 20.99 11.98
CA ARG A 42 9.89 21.54 12.50
C ARG A 42 8.66 20.93 11.86
N ARG A 43 8.75 20.52 10.60
CA ARG A 43 7.65 19.81 9.91
C ARG A 43 7.41 18.44 10.52
N ILE A 44 8.47 17.65 10.74
CA ILE A 44 8.40 16.34 11.38
C ILE A 44 7.84 16.46 12.80
N GLU A 45 8.36 17.38 13.61
CA GLU A 45 7.89 17.61 14.98
C GLU A 45 6.41 17.98 15.04
N ARG A 46 5.93 18.79 14.08
CA ARG A 46 4.53 19.20 14.01
C ARG A 46 3.60 18.08 13.56
N GLU A 47 4.02 17.24 12.61
CA GLU A 47 3.19 16.16 12.05
C GLU A 47 3.21 14.90 12.94
N TYR A 48 4.25 14.70 13.74
CA TYR A 48 4.45 13.49 14.55
C TYR A 48 3.27 13.12 15.46
N PRO A 49 2.68 14.01 16.28
CA PRO A 49 1.61 13.62 17.20
C PRO A 49 0.38 13.07 16.49
N GLU A 50 0.02 13.66 15.34
CA GLU A 50 -1.11 13.21 14.52
C GLU A 50 -0.82 11.83 13.91
N LEU A 51 0.37 11.66 13.34
CA LEU A 51 0.78 10.40 12.73
C LEU A 51 0.91 9.27 13.74
N LEU A 52 1.44 9.56 14.93
CA LEU A 52 1.52 8.60 16.02
C LEU A 52 0.11 8.19 16.46
N ALA A 53 -0.80 9.15 16.67
CA ALA A 53 -2.17 8.85 17.06
C ALA A 53 -2.89 7.98 16.01
N LEU A 54 -2.63 8.21 14.72
CA LEU A 54 -3.14 7.37 13.64
C LEU A 54 -2.58 5.94 13.73
N ALA A 55 -1.27 5.78 13.89
CA ALA A 55 -0.63 4.47 14.05
C ALA A 55 -1.17 3.72 15.28
N GLU A 56 -1.23 4.37 16.45
CA GLU A 56 -1.79 3.81 17.68
C GLU A 56 -3.24 3.36 17.49
N THR A 57 -4.06 4.18 16.84
CA THR A 57 -5.49 3.89 16.61
C THR A 57 -5.67 2.70 15.67
N LYS A 58 -4.91 2.68 14.56
CA LYS A 58 -5.00 1.60 13.57
C LYS A 58 -4.52 0.27 14.14
N LEU A 59 -3.41 0.28 14.89
CA LEU A 59 -2.80 -0.92 15.48
C LEU A 59 -3.47 -1.35 16.79
N GLY A 60 -4.16 -0.45 17.49
CA GLY A 60 -4.66 -0.70 18.85
C GLY A 60 -3.53 -0.84 19.88
N LEU A 61 -2.38 -0.23 19.62
CA LEU A 61 -1.19 -0.25 20.45
C LEU A 61 -0.88 1.16 20.96
N LYS A 62 -0.12 1.25 22.06
CA LYS A 62 0.36 2.51 22.62
C LYS A 62 1.88 2.62 22.51
N TYR A 63 2.35 3.84 22.28
CA TYR A 63 3.76 4.15 22.19
C TYR A 63 4.09 5.30 23.13
N GLY A 64 4.81 4.98 24.20
CA GLY A 64 5.17 5.92 25.26
C GLY A 64 6.65 6.35 25.24
N GLU A 65 7.42 5.88 24.26
CA GLU A 65 8.87 6.03 24.24
C GLU A 65 9.27 7.33 23.51
N PRO A 66 10.37 7.98 23.92
CA PRO A 66 10.91 9.09 23.15
C PRO A 66 11.40 8.60 21.78
N LEU A 67 10.93 9.22 20.70
CA LEU A 67 11.36 8.90 19.33
C LEU A 67 12.52 9.83 18.92
N GLU A 68 13.67 9.25 18.57
CA GLU A 68 14.75 9.97 17.92
C GLU A 68 14.59 9.91 16.39
N VAL A 69 14.74 11.06 15.72
CA VAL A 69 14.74 11.14 14.26
C VAL A 69 16.03 11.81 13.81
N VAL A 70 16.74 11.21 12.85
CA VAL A 70 17.96 11.76 12.25
C VAL A 70 17.68 12.12 10.80
N LEU A 71 17.69 13.42 10.50
CA LEU A 71 17.68 13.91 9.12
C LEU A 71 19.10 13.88 8.55
N THR A 72 19.23 13.42 7.32
CA THR A 72 20.51 13.26 6.62
C THR A 72 20.51 14.06 5.32
N ARG A 73 21.67 14.59 4.93
CA ARG A 73 21.79 15.51 3.78
C ARG A 73 21.58 14.82 2.45
N ASP A 74 22.26 13.72 2.27
CA ASP A 74 22.37 12.97 1.03
C ASP A 74 22.46 11.48 1.32
N HIS A 75 22.74 10.68 0.30
CA HIS A 75 22.82 9.25 0.45
C HIS A 75 24.01 8.80 1.31
N ASP A 76 25.14 9.49 1.26
CA ASP A 76 26.35 9.10 2.00
C ASP A 76 26.18 9.36 3.50
N ASP A 77 25.64 10.54 3.86
CA ASP A 77 25.26 10.90 5.23
C ASP A 77 24.21 9.89 5.78
N PHE A 78 23.29 9.44 4.92
CA PHE A 78 22.32 8.40 5.26
C PHE A 78 22.98 7.05 5.57
N GLN A 79 23.91 6.59 4.73
CA GLN A 79 24.62 5.33 4.95
C GLN A 79 25.46 5.36 6.24
N GLU A 80 26.10 6.50 6.51
CA GLU A 80 26.90 6.69 7.71
C GLU A 80 26.03 6.59 8.97
N ALA A 81 24.91 7.30 9.01
CA ALA A 81 23.97 7.24 10.13
C ALA A 81 23.39 5.83 10.31
N VAL A 82 23.06 5.12 9.22
CA VAL A 82 22.60 3.71 9.26
C VAL A 82 23.67 2.80 9.83
N ARG A 83 24.94 2.96 9.43
CA ARG A 83 26.07 2.19 9.95
C ARG A 83 26.30 2.44 11.43
N GLU A 84 26.23 3.69 11.89
CA GLU A 84 26.33 4.05 13.32
C GLU A 84 25.19 3.46 14.14
N ALA A 85 23.99 3.35 13.55
CA ALA A 85 22.86 2.66 14.14
C ALA A 85 23.00 1.12 14.13
N GLY A 86 24.07 0.56 13.55
CA GLY A 86 24.33 -0.87 13.46
C GLY A 86 23.56 -1.57 12.33
N GLY A 87 23.09 -0.81 11.34
CA GLY A 87 22.38 -1.32 10.18
C GLY A 87 23.29 -1.72 9.01
N GLN A 88 22.71 -2.41 8.03
CA GLN A 88 23.37 -2.75 6.77
C GLN A 88 23.17 -1.63 5.73
N PRO A 89 24.06 -1.51 4.73
CA PRO A 89 23.92 -0.54 3.65
C PRO A 89 22.58 -0.67 2.92
N ARG A 90 22.01 0.48 2.54
CA ARG A 90 20.65 0.58 1.97
C ARG A 90 20.71 1.05 0.50
N PRO A 91 19.88 0.55 -0.43
CA PRO A 91 19.84 1.08 -1.79
C PRO A 91 19.50 2.57 -1.86
N GLU A 92 19.89 3.24 -2.95
CA GLU A 92 19.73 4.69 -3.11
C GLU A 92 18.26 5.15 -3.07
N PHE A 93 17.34 4.31 -3.55
CA PHE A 93 15.90 4.62 -3.56
C PHE A 93 15.26 4.60 -2.16
N VAL A 94 15.92 4.05 -1.14
CA VAL A 94 15.38 4.00 0.23
C VAL A 94 15.47 5.37 0.86
N ALA A 95 14.31 5.93 1.22
CA ALA A 95 14.20 7.28 1.75
C ALA A 95 14.33 7.35 3.27
N ALA A 96 14.08 6.23 3.96
CA ALA A 96 13.96 6.16 5.41
C ALA A 96 14.24 4.74 5.91
N VAL A 97 14.61 4.62 7.19
CA VAL A 97 14.68 3.33 7.89
C VAL A 97 14.47 3.52 9.40
N ALA A 98 13.64 2.69 9.99
CA ALA A 98 13.47 2.57 11.43
C ALA A 98 14.42 1.54 12.05
N PHE A 99 14.85 1.84 13.27
CA PHE A 99 15.52 0.93 14.19
C PHE A 99 14.66 0.78 15.44
N PRO A 100 13.64 -0.09 15.42
CA PRO A 100 12.62 -0.14 16.48
C PRO A 100 13.16 -0.46 17.88
N HIS A 101 14.29 -1.17 17.95
CA HIS A 101 14.95 -1.49 19.22
C HIS A 101 15.69 -0.31 19.85
N ARG A 102 15.80 0.83 19.14
CA ARG A 102 16.43 2.06 19.60
C ARG A 102 15.48 3.25 19.59
N ASP A 103 14.21 3.03 19.24
CA ASP A 103 13.23 4.10 19.06
C ASP A 103 13.78 5.22 18.15
N LEU A 104 14.45 4.82 17.06
CA LEU A 104 15.21 5.68 16.15
C LEU A 104 14.70 5.54 14.71
N ILE A 105 14.54 6.66 14.02
CA ILE A 105 14.27 6.70 12.57
C ILE A 105 15.34 7.55 11.88
N ILE A 106 15.89 7.06 10.77
CA ILE A 106 16.85 7.80 9.95
C ILE A 106 16.17 8.13 8.62
N LEU A 107 16.22 9.40 8.22
CA LEU A 107 15.50 9.93 7.06
C LEU A 107 16.42 10.72 6.13
N LYS A 108 16.25 10.56 4.82
CA LYS A 108 16.86 11.45 3.81
C LYS A 108 16.06 12.74 3.70
N SER A 109 16.71 13.88 3.97
CA SER A 109 16.06 15.20 3.96
C SER A 109 15.36 15.57 2.65
N ALA A 110 15.88 15.07 1.53
CA ALA A 110 15.36 15.30 0.18
C ALA A 110 13.87 14.97 0.03
N ALA A 111 13.36 13.96 0.74
CA ALA A 111 11.95 13.61 0.73
C ALA A 111 11.07 14.61 1.52
N TRP A 112 11.64 15.35 2.48
CA TRP A 112 10.91 16.31 3.32
C TRP A 112 11.04 17.77 2.85
N THR A 113 12.01 18.08 1.98
CA THR A 113 12.28 19.44 1.49
C THR A 113 11.67 19.76 0.12
N ARG A 114 11.41 18.76 -0.74
CA ARG A 114 10.92 18.95 -2.12
C ARG A 114 9.43 19.28 -2.28
N GLY A 115 8.68 19.44 -1.19
CA GLY A 115 7.30 19.96 -1.22
C GLY A 115 6.20 18.95 -1.59
N GLU A 116 6.53 17.70 -1.92
CA GLU A 116 5.56 16.61 -2.06
C GLU A 116 5.12 16.13 -0.66
N SER A 117 4.16 16.84 -0.07
CA SER A 117 3.79 16.62 1.33
C SER A 117 3.23 15.22 1.62
N GLY A 118 2.48 14.65 0.66
CA GLY A 118 1.89 13.32 0.79
C GLY A 118 2.93 12.22 0.93
N SER A 119 3.98 12.27 0.10
CA SER A 119 4.94 11.17 0.06
C SER A 119 5.79 11.07 1.34
N ALA A 120 6.24 12.20 1.86
CA ALA A 120 7.03 12.27 3.08
C ALA A 120 6.23 11.83 4.33
N ARG A 121 4.94 12.19 4.39
CA ARG A 121 4.06 11.87 5.51
C ARG A 121 3.79 10.37 5.60
N GLU A 122 3.51 9.75 4.46
CA GLU A 122 3.30 8.30 4.36
C GLU A 122 4.57 7.52 4.74
N ILE A 123 5.75 7.96 4.24
CA ILE A 123 7.04 7.35 4.60
C ILE A 123 7.26 7.45 6.11
N PHE A 124 7.07 8.63 6.69
CA PHE A 124 7.28 8.79 8.12
C PHE A 124 6.32 7.93 8.95
N LEU A 125 5.05 7.85 8.53
CA LEU A 125 4.05 6.99 9.17
C LEU A 125 4.42 5.51 9.09
N HIS A 126 4.97 5.06 7.96
CA HIS A 126 5.48 3.70 7.81
C HIS A 126 6.57 3.39 8.85
N GLU A 127 7.55 4.27 9.00
CA GLU A 127 8.63 4.10 9.98
C GLU A 127 8.13 4.21 11.44
N ILE A 128 7.15 5.07 11.72
CA ILE A 128 6.52 5.16 13.05
C ILE A 128 5.87 3.82 13.41
N VAL A 129 5.17 3.18 12.46
CA VAL A 129 4.54 1.87 12.70
C VAL A 129 5.56 0.83 13.14
N HIS A 130 6.74 0.81 12.51
CA HIS A 130 7.83 -0.06 12.94
C HIS A 130 8.26 0.20 14.39
N CYS A 131 8.42 1.47 14.80
CA CYS A 131 8.73 1.81 16.19
C CYS A 131 7.62 1.39 17.18
N VAL A 132 6.35 1.62 16.83
CA VAL A 132 5.19 1.21 17.65
C VAL A 132 5.16 -0.31 17.84
N LEU A 133 5.39 -1.06 16.77
CA LEU A 133 5.48 -2.52 16.82
C LEU A 133 6.67 -2.96 17.67
N GLY A 134 7.86 -2.39 17.47
CA GLY A 134 9.05 -2.71 18.27
C GLY A 134 8.86 -2.44 19.77
N ALA A 135 8.20 -1.35 20.15
CA ALA A 135 7.86 -1.10 21.55
C ALA A 135 6.92 -2.17 22.12
N ALA A 136 5.91 -2.59 21.36
CA ALA A 136 5.01 -3.67 21.76
C ALA A 136 5.75 -5.03 21.85
N GLU A 137 6.64 -5.34 20.91
CA GLU A 137 7.47 -6.54 20.95
C GLU A 137 8.32 -6.60 22.22
N ARG A 138 8.94 -5.48 22.60
CA ARG A 138 9.73 -5.37 23.83
C ARG A 138 8.86 -5.57 25.07
N LEU A 139 7.70 -4.91 25.13
CA LEU A 139 6.77 -4.99 26.26
C LEU A 139 6.29 -6.43 26.47
N HIS A 140 5.93 -7.12 25.40
CA HIS A 140 5.39 -8.48 25.44
C HIS A 140 6.46 -9.57 25.37
N ARG A 141 7.73 -9.22 25.10
CA ARG A 141 8.85 -10.14 24.88
C ARG A 141 8.54 -11.16 23.77
N ARG A 142 7.87 -10.71 22.71
CA ARG A 142 7.46 -11.52 21.55
C ARG A 142 7.78 -10.77 20.27
N ARG A 143 8.17 -11.52 19.23
CA ARG A 143 8.43 -10.98 17.90
C ARG A 143 7.19 -11.11 17.05
N VAL A 144 6.85 -10.04 16.34
CA VAL A 144 5.89 -10.03 15.25
C VAL A 144 6.59 -10.55 14.00
N PRO A 145 5.99 -11.46 13.22
CA PRO A 145 6.59 -11.92 11.96
C PRO A 145 6.87 -10.75 11.00
N THR A 146 8.01 -10.78 10.29
CA THR A 146 8.44 -9.68 9.41
C THR A 146 7.37 -9.31 8.38
N TRP A 147 6.72 -10.31 7.76
CA TRP A 147 5.64 -10.04 6.80
C TRP A 147 4.51 -9.19 7.39
N LEU A 148 4.15 -9.42 8.65
CA LEU A 148 3.09 -8.68 9.33
C LEU A 148 3.57 -7.29 9.71
N HIS A 149 4.84 -7.16 10.09
CA HIS A 149 5.50 -5.88 10.35
C HIS A 149 5.44 -4.95 9.12
N GLU A 150 5.84 -5.47 7.96
CA GLU A 150 5.82 -4.75 6.68
C GLU A 150 4.40 -4.53 6.13
N GLY A 151 3.54 -5.54 6.25
CA GLY A 151 2.14 -5.45 5.83
C GLY A 151 1.37 -4.38 6.60
N LEU A 152 1.55 -4.33 7.93
CA LEU A 152 0.94 -3.31 8.80
C LEU A 152 1.49 -1.92 8.48
N ALA A 153 2.80 -1.79 8.30
CA ALA A 153 3.40 -0.50 7.98
C ALA A 153 2.87 0.06 6.64
N GLN A 154 2.73 -0.77 5.61
CA GLN A 154 2.11 -0.37 4.33
C GLN A 154 0.60 -0.09 4.46
N TRP A 155 -0.12 -0.86 5.27
CA TRP A 155 -1.57 -0.72 5.44
C TRP A 155 -1.94 0.56 6.21
N VAL A 156 -1.21 0.88 7.28
CA VAL A 156 -1.45 2.08 8.10
C VAL A 156 -1.08 3.35 7.36
N SER A 157 0.01 3.32 6.59
CA SER A 157 0.42 4.45 5.74
C SER A 157 -0.40 4.61 4.46
N ASP A 158 -1.29 3.66 4.18
CA ASP A 158 -2.07 3.55 2.94
C ASP A 158 -1.24 3.69 1.66
N ARG A 159 0.01 3.21 1.71
CA ARG A 159 0.93 3.27 0.58
C ARG A 159 1.65 1.94 0.35
N PRO A 160 1.59 1.39 -0.87
CA PRO A 160 2.48 0.32 -1.27
C PRO A 160 3.89 0.90 -1.48
N PHE A 161 4.83 0.56 -0.60
CA PHE A 161 6.21 1.03 -0.72
C PHE A 161 7.08 0.15 -1.62
N ARG A 162 6.75 -1.14 -1.72
CA ARG A 162 7.56 -2.13 -2.46
C ARG A 162 6.74 -3.09 -3.32
N GLY A 163 5.49 -3.35 -2.95
CA GLY A 163 4.62 -4.24 -3.70
C GLY A 163 3.86 -3.52 -4.80
N THR A 164 4.05 -3.89 -6.06
CA THR A 164 3.20 -3.37 -7.14
C THR A 164 1.93 -4.21 -7.28
N PRO A 165 0.76 -3.60 -7.57
CA PRO A 165 -0.43 -4.36 -7.98
C PRO A 165 -0.13 -5.32 -9.13
N ALA A 166 0.74 -4.91 -10.07
CA ALA A 166 1.17 -5.73 -11.20
C ALA A 166 1.93 -7.01 -10.79
N ALA A 167 2.82 -6.94 -9.78
CA ALA A 167 3.52 -8.12 -9.28
C ALA A 167 2.53 -9.14 -8.67
N LEU A 168 1.55 -8.66 -7.90
CA LEU A 168 0.51 -9.51 -7.32
C LEU A 168 -0.40 -10.11 -8.40
N GLU A 169 -0.85 -9.30 -9.37
CA GLU A 169 -1.66 -9.75 -10.51
C GLU A 169 -0.95 -10.83 -11.33
N SER A 170 0.33 -10.59 -11.67
CA SER A 170 1.16 -11.57 -12.37
C SER A 170 1.31 -12.87 -11.58
N ALA A 171 1.52 -12.79 -10.27
CA ALA A 171 1.61 -13.98 -9.43
C ALA A 171 0.28 -14.74 -9.32
N ILE A 172 -0.86 -14.04 -9.30
CA ILE A 172 -2.19 -14.66 -9.35
C ILE A 172 -2.38 -15.41 -10.68
N GLN A 173 -2.04 -14.79 -11.82
CA GLN A 173 -2.21 -15.37 -13.15
C GLN A 173 -1.32 -16.59 -13.39
N ASN A 174 -0.12 -16.59 -12.82
CA ASN A 174 0.87 -17.66 -13.01
C ASN A 174 0.87 -18.71 -11.89
N ASP A 175 -0.07 -18.63 -10.94
CA ASP A 175 -0.15 -19.49 -9.75
C ASP A 175 1.16 -19.52 -8.93
N ARG A 176 1.79 -18.34 -8.77
CA ARG A 176 3.06 -18.15 -8.07
C ARG A 176 2.92 -17.42 -6.74
N LEU A 177 1.72 -17.37 -6.18
CA LEU A 177 1.50 -16.78 -4.85
C LEU A 177 2.29 -17.57 -3.80
N ILE A 178 3.08 -16.85 -3.00
CA ILE A 178 3.85 -17.38 -1.88
C ILE A 178 2.88 -17.99 -0.87
N PRO A 179 3.06 -19.27 -0.47
CA PRO A 179 2.26 -19.89 0.58
C PRO A 179 2.36 -19.15 1.92
N PHE A 180 1.34 -19.22 2.78
CA PHE A 180 1.41 -18.53 4.08
C PHE A 180 2.55 -19.03 4.96
N GLU A 181 2.80 -20.34 4.96
CA GLU A 181 3.90 -20.92 5.73
C GLU A 181 5.26 -20.36 5.30
N ASP A 182 5.47 -20.20 3.99
CA ASP A 182 6.70 -19.64 3.43
C ASP A 182 6.78 -18.13 3.69
N LEU A 183 5.66 -17.40 3.62
CA LEU A 183 5.60 -15.97 3.94
C LEU A 183 5.93 -15.71 5.42
N VAL A 184 5.54 -16.63 6.32
CA VAL A 184 5.85 -16.56 7.75
C VAL A 184 7.30 -16.93 8.04
N ARG A 185 7.83 -17.96 7.35
CA ARG A 185 9.15 -18.53 7.62
C ARG A 185 10.29 -17.77 6.93
N ASP A 186 10.12 -17.41 5.66
CA ASP A 186 11.19 -17.00 4.75
C ASP A 186 10.90 -15.61 4.15
N PHE A 187 10.36 -14.68 4.95
CA PHE A 187 10.10 -13.33 4.46
C PHE A 187 11.43 -12.61 4.14
N PRO A 188 11.53 -11.94 2.99
CA PRO A 188 12.74 -11.21 2.65
C PRO A 188 13.00 -10.03 3.59
N ASP A 189 14.06 -10.12 4.40
CA ASP A 189 14.47 -9.05 5.32
C ASP A 189 15.31 -7.93 4.65
N GLN A 190 15.71 -8.09 3.37
CA GLN A 190 16.57 -7.14 2.65
C GLN A 190 15.84 -6.35 1.57
N GLU A 191 16.26 -5.10 1.41
CA GLU A 191 15.64 -4.08 0.55
C GLU A 191 15.79 -4.30 -0.96
N GLY A 192 16.23 -5.48 -1.40
CA GLY A 192 16.29 -5.90 -2.80
C GLY A 192 15.55 -7.21 -3.10
N ALA A 193 14.72 -7.71 -2.17
CA ALA A 193 14.10 -9.02 -2.27
C ALA A 193 12.55 -8.97 -2.40
N SER A 194 12.06 -9.80 -3.33
CA SER A 194 10.67 -10.08 -3.77
C SER A 194 9.59 -9.01 -3.53
N GLU A 195 9.35 -8.14 -4.52
CA GLU A 195 8.17 -7.24 -4.57
C GLU A 195 6.85 -7.96 -4.27
N LEU A 196 6.74 -9.21 -4.71
CA LEU A 196 5.58 -10.06 -4.48
C LEU A 196 5.33 -10.32 -2.98
N ALA A 197 6.37 -10.55 -2.19
CA ALA A 197 6.22 -10.81 -0.75
C ALA A 197 5.62 -9.59 -0.03
N TYR A 198 6.10 -8.39 -0.36
CA TYR A 198 5.57 -7.14 0.18
C TYR A 198 4.13 -6.85 -0.29
N ALA A 199 3.82 -7.15 -1.56
CA ALA A 199 2.46 -7.02 -2.08
C ALA A 199 1.50 -8.00 -1.38
N GLN A 200 1.90 -9.25 -1.20
CA GLN A 200 1.14 -10.27 -0.49
C GLN A 200 0.95 -9.93 0.99
N ALA A 201 1.98 -9.40 1.66
CA ALA A 201 1.88 -8.95 3.05
C ALA A 201 0.80 -7.87 3.23
N LEU A 202 0.81 -6.83 2.39
CA LEU A 202 -0.22 -5.80 2.41
C LEU A 202 -1.61 -6.37 2.07
N GLY A 203 -1.70 -7.21 1.04
CA GLY A 203 -2.96 -7.85 0.62
C GLY A 203 -3.55 -8.75 1.71
N LEU A 204 -2.72 -9.48 2.43
CA LEU A 204 -3.12 -10.34 3.54
C LEU A 204 -3.58 -9.51 4.74
N VAL A 205 -2.87 -8.44 5.10
CA VAL A 205 -3.31 -7.52 6.17
C VAL A 205 -4.67 -6.91 5.87
N ARG A 206 -4.88 -6.44 4.64
CA ARG A 206 -6.19 -5.92 4.19
C ARG A 206 -7.27 -6.99 4.27
N PHE A 207 -6.98 -8.18 3.76
CA PHE A 207 -7.92 -9.29 3.82
C PHE A 207 -8.27 -9.69 5.26
N LEU A 208 -7.27 -9.71 6.16
CA LEU A 208 -7.49 -9.98 7.58
C LEU A 208 -8.39 -8.92 8.21
N ASP A 209 -8.12 -7.64 7.98
CA ASP A 209 -8.91 -6.56 8.58
C ASP A 209 -10.37 -6.54 8.10
N ASP A 210 -10.61 -6.96 6.85
CA ASP A 210 -11.94 -7.01 6.23
C ASP A 210 -12.62 -8.40 6.32
N TYR A 211 -11.95 -9.42 6.85
CA TYR A 211 -12.47 -10.79 6.91
C TYR A 211 -13.77 -10.84 7.72
N GLY A 212 -14.79 -11.56 7.22
CA GLY A 212 -16.13 -11.63 7.83
C GLY A 212 -17.10 -10.54 7.36
N GLY A 213 -16.60 -9.43 6.79
CA GLY A 213 -17.41 -8.36 6.20
C GLY A 213 -18.16 -7.47 7.21
N GLY A 214 -18.74 -6.37 6.72
CA GLY A 214 -19.64 -5.50 7.51
C GLY A 214 -18.94 -4.48 8.41
N HIS A 215 -19.37 -4.37 9.67
CA HIS A 215 -18.87 -3.42 10.69
C HIS A 215 -17.70 -4.00 11.52
N GLU A 216 -17.29 -5.24 11.26
CA GLU A 216 -16.29 -6.00 12.02
C GLU A 216 -14.84 -5.67 11.59
N ARG A 217 -14.53 -4.37 11.44
CA ARG A 217 -13.16 -3.92 11.15
C ARG A 217 -12.29 -4.05 12.40
N GLY A 218 -11.03 -4.42 12.22
CA GLY A 218 -10.04 -4.54 13.31
C GLY A 218 -9.59 -5.96 13.60
N ASN A 219 -9.96 -6.94 12.79
CA ASN A 219 -9.51 -8.33 12.92
C ASN A 219 -7.98 -8.45 12.86
N VAL A 220 -7.31 -7.58 12.10
CA VAL A 220 -5.85 -7.53 12.12
C VAL A 220 -5.29 -7.17 13.50
N ARG A 221 -5.98 -6.32 14.28
CA ARG A 221 -5.59 -6.01 15.67
C ARG A 221 -5.76 -7.21 16.59
N VAL A 222 -6.78 -8.03 16.37
CA VAL A 222 -6.98 -9.27 17.12
C VAL A 222 -5.83 -10.24 16.86
N VAL A 223 -5.48 -10.46 15.58
CA VAL A 223 -4.34 -11.31 15.20
C VAL A 223 -3.03 -10.78 15.80
N LEU A 224 -2.76 -9.48 15.65
CA LEU A 224 -1.57 -8.85 16.23
C LEU A 224 -1.50 -9.06 17.75
N ARG A 225 -2.62 -8.89 18.46
CA ARG A 225 -2.70 -9.09 19.90
C ARG A 225 -2.46 -10.56 20.29
N LEU A 226 -3.03 -11.52 19.58
CA LEU A 226 -2.81 -12.94 19.82
C LEU A 226 -1.33 -13.32 19.65
N ILE A 227 -0.69 -12.81 18.59
CA ILE A 227 0.75 -13.00 18.35
C ILE A 227 1.58 -12.41 19.49
N LEU A 228 1.28 -11.19 19.93
CA LEU A 228 1.96 -10.57 21.06
C LEU A 228 1.74 -11.33 22.38
N LEU A 229 0.63 -12.06 22.53
CA LEU A 229 0.36 -12.91 23.69
C LEU A 229 1.01 -14.30 23.60
N GLY A 230 1.59 -14.66 22.45
CA GLY A 230 2.42 -15.85 22.28
C GLY A 230 1.89 -16.88 21.28
N ASP A 231 0.76 -16.63 20.62
CA ASP A 231 0.29 -17.48 19.54
C ASP A 231 1.19 -17.32 18.30
N ASP A 232 1.38 -18.41 17.56
CA ASP A 232 1.89 -18.30 16.19
C ASP A 232 0.78 -17.83 15.23
N PHE A 233 1.16 -17.44 14.01
CA PHE A 233 0.20 -16.97 13.01
C PHE A 233 -0.91 -18.01 12.74
N ALA A 234 -0.55 -19.29 12.64
CA ALA A 234 -1.49 -20.37 12.41
C ALA A 234 -2.55 -20.46 13.52
N SER A 235 -2.13 -20.37 14.78
CA SER A 235 -3.01 -20.42 15.94
C SER A 235 -3.86 -19.16 16.04
N ALA A 236 -3.29 -17.99 15.74
CA ALA A 236 -4.05 -16.75 15.71
C ALA A 236 -5.18 -16.79 14.66
N ILE A 237 -4.93 -17.36 13.47
CA ILE A 237 -5.96 -17.56 12.44
C ILE A 237 -7.03 -18.55 12.89
N ARG A 238 -6.65 -19.70 13.47
CA ARG A 238 -7.62 -20.66 14.02
C ARG A 238 -8.50 -20.02 15.09
N THR A 239 -7.90 -19.28 16.02
CA THR A 239 -8.62 -18.59 17.10
C THR A 239 -9.58 -17.54 16.55
N LEU A 240 -9.15 -16.74 15.56
CA LEU A 240 -9.99 -15.70 14.97
C LEU A 240 -11.14 -16.27 14.12
N THR A 241 -10.85 -17.27 13.29
CA THR A 241 -11.73 -17.67 12.18
C THR A 241 -12.39 -19.03 12.36
N GLY A 242 -11.88 -19.88 13.26
CA GLY A 242 -12.25 -21.29 13.37
C GLY A 242 -11.74 -22.18 12.24
N LEU A 243 -10.99 -21.63 11.28
CA LEU A 243 -10.49 -22.35 10.10
C LEU A 243 -9.02 -22.75 10.29
N GLU A 244 -8.65 -23.88 9.67
CA GLU A 244 -7.23 -24.19 9.50
C GLU A 244 -6.55 -23.16 8.58
N PRO A 245 -5.27 -22.81 8.82
CA PRO A 245 -4.57 -21.78 8.06
C PRO A 245 -4.57 -22.04 6.55
N ALA A 246 -4.42 -23.30 6.14
CA ALA A 246 -4.47 -23.69 4.73
C ALA A 246 -5.86 -23.43 4.10
N ALA A 247 -6.94 -23.64 4.85
CA ALA A 247 -8.30 -23.37 4.36
C ALA A 247 -8.53 -21.85 4.22
N PHE A 248 -8.08 -21.08 5.22
CA PHE A 248 -8.10 -19.62 5.17
C PHE A 248 -7.28 -19.07 3.98
N GLU A 249 -6.11 -19.66 3.71
CA GLU A 249 -5.28 -19.35 2.55
C GLU A 249 -6.02 -19.58 1.23
N GLN A 250 -6.73 -20.71 1.09
CA GLN A 250 -7.48 -20.99 -0.13
C GLN A 250 -8.64 -20.00 -0.34
N ILE A 251 -9.30 -19.56 0.74
CA ILE A 251 -10.34 -18.52 0.67
C ILE A 251 -9.73 -17.22 0.14
N TRP A 252 -8.60 -16.80 0.73
CA TRP A 252 -7.90 -15.58 0.31
C TRP A 252 -7.46 -15.65 -1.17
N LYS A 253 -6.79 -16.74 -1.57
CA LYS A 253 -6.37 -16.96 -2.97
C LYS A 253 -7.57 -16.99 -3.91
N GLY A 254 -8.69 -17.58 -3.48
CA GLY A 254 -9.94 -17.59 -4.24
C GLY A 254 -10.51 -16.20 -4.48
N GLN A 255 -10.48 -15.32 -3.46
CA GLN A 255 -10.91 -13.93 -3.60
C GLN A 255 -9.99 -13.13 -4.51
N LEU A 256 -8.67 -13.29 -4.37
CA LEU A 256 -7.69 -12.65 -5.26
C LEU A 256 -7.91 -13.04 -6.73
N ARG A 257 -8.18 -14.32 -7.01
CA ARG A 257 -8.47 -14.80 -8.37
C ARG A 257 -9.78 -14.23 -8.94
N GLN A 258 -10.79 -14.01 -8.10
CA GLN A 258 -12.06 -13.39 -8.52
C GLN A 258 -11.91 -11.88 -8.78
N ALA A 259 -11.08 -11.20 -8.01
CA ALA A 259 -10.81 -9.78 -8.16
C ALA A 259 -9.84 -9.47 -9.31
N ALA A 260 -8.97 -10.43 -9.69
CA ALA A 260 -8.04 -10.25 -10.79
C ALA A 260 -8.80 -10.13 -12.13
N PRO A 261 -8.48 -9.13 -12.97
CA PRO A 261 -9.12 -9.00 -14.27
C PRO A 261 -8.84 -10.25 -15.11
N SER A 262 -9.91 -10.88 -15.62
CA SER A 262 -9.78 -12.05 -16.47
C SER A 262 -8.90 -11.73 -17.68
N ILE A 263 -8.01 -12.65 -18.07
CA ILE A 263 -7.14 -12.47 -19.26
C ILE A 263 -8.00 -12.14 -20.50
N LEU A 264 -9.20 -12.72 -20.61
CA LEU A 264 -10.18 -12.42 -21.67
C LEU A 264 -10.64 -10.96 -21.67
N ALA A 265 -10.82 -10.33 -20.50
CA ALA A 265 -11.19 -8.92 -20.40
C ALA A 265 -10.09 -8.00 -20.96
N ASN A 266 -8.81 -8.36 -20.80
CA ASN A 266 -7.69 -7.61 -21.39
C ASN A 266 -7.64 -7.73 -22.92
N PHE A 267 -8.18 -8.81 -23.50
CA PHE A 267 -8.27 -8.99 -24.95
C PHE A 267 -9.51 -8.37 -25.60
N ALA A 268 -10.52 -8.03 -24.82
CA ALA A 268 -11.78 -7.45 -25.32
C ALA A 268 -11.57 -6.20 -26.22
N PRO A 269 -10.70 -5.22 -25.89
CA PRO A 269 -10.46 -4.05 -26.75
C PRO A 269 -9.90 -4.43 -28.13
N TYR A 270 -9.07 -5.47 -28.19
CA TYR A 270 -8.47 -5.97 -29.44
C TYR A 270 -9.49 -6.75 -30.28
N ILE A 271 -10.41 -7.48 -29.63
CA ILE A 271 -11.51 -8.16 -30.31
C ILE A 271 -12.46 -7.13 -30.93
N TYR A 272 -12.84 -6.08 -30.20
CA TYR A 272 -13.72 -5.03 -30.72
C TYR A 272 -13.07 -4.19 -31.82
N SER A 273 -11.82 -3.76 -31.64
CA SER A 273 -11.10 -3.00 -32.66
C SER A 273 -10.78 -3.83 -33.91
N GLY A 274 -10.43 -5.11 -33.74
CA GLY A 274 -10.23 -6.06 -34.85
C GLY A 274 -11.53 -6.32 -35.62
N THR A 275 -12.64 -6.53 -34.93
CA THR A 275 -13.97 -6.71 -35.57
C THR A 275 -14.38 -5.44 -36.33
N LEU A 276 -14.21 -4.26 -35.74
CA LEU A 276 -14.48 -2.99 -36.40
C LEU A 276 -13.60 -2.80 -37.65
N PHE A 277 -12.30 -3.11 -37.55
CA PHE A 277 -11.38 -3.04 -38.68
C PHE A 277 -11.81 -3.95 -39.84
N ILE A 278 -12.20 -5.20 -39.54
CA ILE A 278 -12.72 -6.14 -40.54
C ILE A 278 -14.00 -5.59 -41.19
N LEU A 279 -14.94 -5.05 -40.40
CA LEU A 279 -16.17 -4.46 -40.92
C LEU A 279 -15.89 -3.25 -41.82
N LEU A 280 -14.92 -2.40 -41.47
CA LEU A 280 -14.51 -1.25 -42.29
C LEU A 280 -13.85 -1.70 -43.60
N VAL A 281 -13.01 -2.73 -43.58
CA VAL A 281 -12.40 -3.32 -44.78
C VAL A 281 -13.48 -3.91 -45.69
N LEU A 282 -14.44 -4.65 -45.14
CA LEU A 282 -15.57 -5.20 -45.90
C LEU A 282 -16.48 -4.10 -46.47
N ALA A 283 -16.78 -3.07 -45.67
CA ALA A 283 -17.55 -1.91 -46.11
C ALA A 283 -16.82 -1.17 -47.25
N TYR A 284 -15.51 -0.97 -47.13
CA TYR A 284 -14.71 -0.34 -48.18
C TYR A 284 -14.65 -1.20 -49.45
N ALA A 285 -14.41 -2.51 -49.33
CA ALA A 285 -14.34 -3.43 -50.46
C ALA A 285 -15.68 -3.49 -51.21
N THR A 286 -16.80 -3.59 -50.48
CA THR A 286 -18.14 -3.58 -51.07
C THR A 286 -18.48 -2.24 -51.71
N HIS A 287 -18.11 -1.13 -51.07
CA HIS A 287 -18.25 0.21 -51.65
C HIS A 287 -17.44 0.36 -52.95
N ARG A 288 -16.18 -0.07 -52.96
CA ARG A 288 -15.31 -0.05 -54.15
C ARG A 288 -15.88 -0.90 -55.28
N ALA A 289 -16.32 -2.12 -54.98
CA ALA A 289 -16.95 -3.00 -55.96
C ALA A 289 -18.23 -2.40 -56.55
N ARG A 290 -19.09 -1.79 -55.72
CA ARG A 290 -20.31 -1.09 -56.18
C ARG A 290 -19.98 0.14 -57.04
N ARG A 291 -18.93 0.88 -56.70
CA ARG A 291 -18.49 2.06 -57.47
C ARG A 291 -17.92 1.66 -58.84
N ALA A 292 -17.11 0.60 -58.90
CA ALA A 292 -16.58 0.08 -60.16
C ALA A 292 -17.69 -0.41 -61.10
N ARG A 293 -18.68 -1.14 -60.57
CA ARG A 293 -19.86 -1.58 -61.36
C ARG A 293 -20.67 -0.42 -61.91
N ARG A 294 -20.87 0.65 -61.12
CA ARG A 294 -21.59 1.85 -61.57
C ARG A 294 -20.86 2.62 -62.67
N LEU A 295 -19.54 2.77 -62.56
CA LEU A 295 -18.74 3.42 -63.62
C LEU A 295 -18.79 2.63 -64.93
N HIS A 296 -18.66 1.30 -64.85
CA HIS A 296 -18.77 0.46 -66.04
C HIS A 296 -20.15 0.53 -66.70
N GLN A 297 -21.23 0.65 -65.93
CA GLN A 297 -22.57 0.89 -66.48
C GLN A 297 -22.67 2.24 -67.19
N LEU A 298 -22.13 3.31 -66.59
CA LEU A 298 -22.13 4.65 -67.20
C LEU A 298 -21.31 4.69 -68.51
N GLU A 299 -20.17 4.00 -68.58
CA GLU A 299 -19.37 3.89 -69.81
C GLU A 299 -20.13 3.15 -70.93
N LEU A 300 -20.90 2.10 -70.57
CA LEU A 300 -21.75 1.38 -71.52
C LEU A 300 -22.89 2.27 -72.01
N ASP A 301 -23.57 2.98 -71.11
CA ASP A 301 -24.67 3.90 -71.45
C ASP A 301 -24.17 5.05 -72.36
N GLU A 302 -23.02 5.67 -72.04
CA GLU A 302 -22.41 6.72 -72.87
C GLU A 302 -21.99 6.19 -74.25
N SER A 303 -21.48 4.97 -74.33
CA SER A 303 -21.13 4.35 -75.62
C SER A 303 -22.36 4.05 -76.48
N LEU A 304 -23.51 3.72 -75.87
CA LEU A 304 -24.77 3.50 -76.56
C LEU A 304 -25.34 4.83 -77.08
N ASP A 305 -25.33 5.88 -76.25
CA ASP A 305 -25.78 7.23 -76.65
C ASP A 305 -24.94 7.77 -77.83
N LEU A 306 -23.63 7.55 -77.85
CA LEU A 306 -22.76 7.99 -78.95
C LEU A 306 -23.02 7.22 -80.26
N VAL A 307 -23.36 5.94 -80.18
CA VAL A 307 -23.78 5.14 -81.34
C VAL A 307 -25.13 5.64 -81.87
N GLU A 308 -26.09 5.89 -80.99
CA GLU A 308 -27.42 6.40 -81.36
C GLU A 308 -27.34 7.82 -81.97
N VAL A 309 -26.50 8.69 -81.42
CA VAL A 309 -26.23 10.02 -81.99
C VAL A 309 -25.53 9.91 -83.35
N SER A 310 -24.56 9.02 -83.52
CA SER A 310 -23.90 8.77 -84.82
C SER A 310 -24.90 8.30 -85.88
N GLU A 311 -25.78 7.36 -85.55
CA GLU A 311 -26.82 6.89 -86.47
C GLU A 311 -27.85 7.98 -86.83
N SER A 312 -28.10 8.94 -85.92
CA SER A 312 -29.03 10.05 -86.17
C SER A 312 -28.45 11.19 -87.04
N VAL A 313 -27.12 11.32 -87.13
CA VAL A 313 -26.43 12.36 -87.91
C VAL A 313 -26.18 11.93 -89.37
N ASP A 314 -26.21 10.62 -89.64
CA ASP A 314 -26.06 10.04 -90.98
C ASP A 314 -27.39 9.89 -91.77
N LEU A 315 -28.49 10.48 -91.28
CA LEU A 315 -29.81 10.58 -91.93
C LEU A 315 -30.12 12.01 -92.37
#